data_AF-A0A1J4YDD4-F1
#
_entry.id   AF-A0A1J4YDD4-F1
#
_cell.length_a   1.000
_cell.length_b   1.000
_cell.length_c   1.000
_cell.angle_alpha   90.00
_cell.angle_beta   90.00
_cell.angle_gamma   90.00
#
_symmetry.space_group_name_H-M   'P 1'
#
loop_
_entity.id
_entity.type
_entity.pdbx_description
1 polymer ?
#
loop_
_entity_poly.entity_id
_entity_poly.type
_entity_poly.pdbx_seq_one_letter_code
_entity_poly.pdbx_strand_id
1 'polypeptide(L)' 'MPPKPEDIADMVRQHIPDAEVHVRLFSGDDHFEMDVISASFAGKSRIGQHKMVYASLGVCRT' A
#
# COMPACT_ATOMS: atom_id res chain seq x y z
N MET A 1 17.13 -9.99 4.46
CA MET A 1 15.79 -10.21 5.06
C MET A 1 14.80 -9.48 4.17
N PRO A 2 13.76 -10.15 3.63
CA PRO A 2 12.70 -9.43 2.95
C PRO A 2 12.04 -8.44 3.94
N PRO A 3 11.64 -7.25 3.49
CA PRO A 3 10.93 -6.30 4.34
C PRO A 3 9.71 -7.00 4.92
N LYS A 4 9.49 -6.80 6.22
CA LYS A 4 8.37 -7.47 6.86
C LYS A 4 7.08 -6.79 6.40
N PRO A 5 5.95 -7.53 6.35
CA PRO A 5 4.67 -6.96 5.94
C PRO A 5 4.25 -5.73 6.77
N GLU A 6 4.67 -5.70 8.04
CA GLU A 6 4.47 -4.57 8.96
C GLU A 6 5.14 -3.27 8.47
N ASP A 7 6.34 -3.36 7.90
CA ASP A 7 7.09 -2.19 7.42
C ASP A 7 6.36 -1.49 6.27
N ILE A 8 5.78 -2.27 5.35
CA ILE A 8 5.01 -1.76 4.21
C ILE A 8 3.73 -1.08 4.69
N ALA A 9 3.05 -1.68 5.68
CA ALA A 9 1.84 -1.10 6.26
C ALA A 9 2.14 0.25 6.92
N ASP A 10 3.26 0.36 7.62
CA ASP A 10 3.65 1.61 8.28
C ASP A 10 4.05 2.70 7.28
N MET A 11 4.71 2.36 6.18
CA MET A 11 5.00 3.31 5.09
C MET A 11 3.73 3.91 4.47
N VAL A 12 2.71 3.06 4.25
CA VAL A 12 1.41 3.50 3.73
C VAL A 12 0.69 4.37 4.76
N ARG A 13 0.67 3.98 6.04
CA ARG A 13 0.07 4.78 7.13
C ARG A 13 0.72 6.14 7.32
N GLN A 14 2.02 6.28 7.07
CA GLN A 14 2.69 7.58 7.14
C GLN A 14 2.16 8.59 6.11
N HIS A 15 1.72 8.11 4.94
CA HIS A 15 1.16 8.95 3.88
C HIS A 15 -0.38 9.03 3.92
N ILE A 16 -1.02 7.97 4.39
CA ILE A 16 -2.48 7.84 4.50
C ILE A 16 -2.77 7.37 5.93
N PRO A 17 -2.88 8.30 6.91
CA PRO A 17 -2.99 7.94 8.32
C PRO A 17 -4.28 7.21 8.69
N ASP A 18 -5.32 7.33 7.85
CA ASP A 18 -6.58 6.60 8.00
C ASP A 18 -6.59 5.24 7.28
N ALA A 19 -5.46 4.80 6.72
CA ALA A 19 -5.38 3.53 5.99
C ALA A 19 -5.23 2.31 6.91
N GLU A 20 -6.14 1.35 6.76
CA GLU A 20 -6.00 -0.02 7.21
C GLU A 20 -5.35 -0.85 6.10
N VAL A 21 -4.17 -1.41 6.39
CA VAL A 21 -3.37 -2.18 5.41
C VAL A 21 -3.29 -3.63 5.87
N HIS A 22 -3.71 -4.55 5.00
CA HIS A 22 -3.64 -5.98 5.20
C HIS A 22 -2.76 -6.58 4.11
N VAL A 23 -1.59 -7.10 4.47
CA VAL A 23 -0.68 -7.72 3.52
C VAL A 23 -0.85 -9.23 3.56
N ARG A 24 -1.14 -9.83 2.41
CA ARG A 24 -1.23 -11.28 2.22
C ARG A 24 -0.05 -11.74 1.38
N LEU A 25 0.76 -12.63 1.95
CA LEU A 25 1.81 -13.33 1.21
C LEU A 25 1.14 -14.50 0.48
N PHE A 26 1.02 -14.39 -0.83
CA PHE A 26 0.64 -15.56 -1.62
C PHE A 26 1.87 -16.46 -1.74
N SER A 27 1.72 -17.76 -1.47
CA SER A 27 2.81 -18.71 -1.63
C SER A 27 3.05 -18.94 -3.12
N GLY A 28 3.90 -18.10 -3.70
CA GLY A 28 4.40 -18.14 -5.07
C GLY A 28 5.47 -17.06 -5.21
N ASP A 29 6.69 -17.47 -5.56
CA ASP A 29 7.99 -16.84 -5.24
C ASP A 29 8.20 -15.33 -5.50
N ASP A 30 7.26 -14.58 -6.09
CA ASP A 30 7.46 -13.17 -6.46
C ASP A 30 6.26 -12.22 -6.20
N HIS A 31 5.15 -12.69 -5.62
CA HIS A 31 3.96 -11.85 -5.46
C HIS A 31 3.48 -11.73 -4.01
N PHE A 32 3.33 -10.47 -3.57
CA PHE A 32 2.59 -10.12 -2.37
C PHE A 32 1.34 -9.33 -2.79
N GLU A 33 0.23 -9.62 -2.12
CA GLU A 33 -1.00 -8.85 -2.25
C GLU A 33 -1.15 -7.96 -1.03
N MET A 34 -1.70 -6.76 -1.22
CA MET A 34 -2.09 -5.89 -0.12
C MET A 34 -3.50 -5.36 -0.35
N ASP A 35 -4.30 -5.38 0.71
CA ASP A 35 -5.57 -4.67 0.76
C ASP A 35 -5.37 -3.40 1.56
N VAL A 36 -5.73 -2.26 0.96
CA VAL A 36 -5.66 -0.94 1.60
C VAL A 36 -7.06 -0.37 1.65
N ILE A 37 -7.57 -0.18 2.86
CA ILE A 37 -8.90 0.37 3.13
C ILE A 37 -8.70 1.75 3.75
N SER A 38 -9.25 2.80 3.13
CA SER A 38 -9.14 4.17 3.62
C SER A 38 -10.32 5.00 3.13
N ALA A 39 -10.80 5.91 3.97
CA ALA A 39 -11.84 6.87 3.61
C ALA A 39 -11.33 7.87 2.55
N SER A 40 -10.02 8.13 2.52
CA SER A 40 -9.35 9.00 1.54
C SER A 40 -9.49 8.52 0.08
N PHE A 41 -9.87 7.26 -0.15
CA PHE A 41 -10.15 6.71 -1.47
C PHE A 41 -11.56 7.00 -2.00
N ALA A 42 -12.47 7.49 -1.14
CA ALA A 42 -13.83 7.81 -1.53
C ALA A 42 -13.86 8.89 -2.63
N GLY A 43 -14.61 8.63 -3.70
CA GLY A 43 -14.72 9.55 -4.84
C GLY A 43 -13.49 9.59 -5.77
N LYS A 44 -12.46 8.78 -5.51
CA LYS A 44 -11.31 8.63 -6.42
C LYS A 44 -11.54 7.49 -7.41
N SER A 45 -11.01 7.62 -8.62
CA SER A 45 -10.98 6.52 -9.58
C SER A 45 -9.99 5.45 -9.12
N ARG A 46 -10.16 4.20 -9.59
CA ARG A 46 -9.25 3.09 -9.28
C ARG A 46 -7.79 3.46 -9.55
N ILE A 47 -7.51 4.12 -10.68
CA ILE A 47 -6.16 4.60 -11.04
C ILE A 47 -5.66 5.64 -10.04
N GLY A 48 -6.51 6.57 -9.59
CA GLY A 48 -6.16 7.57 -8.59
C GLY A 48 -5.82 6.95 -7.24
N GLN A 49 -6.60 5.96 -6.80
CA GLN A 49 -6.35 5.20 -5.58
C GLN A 49 -5.00 4.47 -5.67
N HIS A 50 -4.72 3.76 -6.77
CA HIS A 50 -3.43 3.11 -6.98
C HIS A 50 -2.27 4.12 -6.96
N LYS A 51 -2.40 5.28 -7.61
CA LYS A 51 -1.37 6.33 -7.59
C LYS A 51 -1.07 6.81 -6.18
N MET A 52 -2.09 6.97 -5.34
CA MET A 52 -1.90 7.36 -3.94
C MET A 52 -1.09 6.31 -3.17
N VAL A 53 -1.42 5.03 -3.32
CA VAL A 53 -0.68 3.93 -2.67
C VAL A 53 0.76 3.84 -3.19
N TYR A 54 0.98 3.91 -4.50
CA TYR A 54 2.33 3.90 -5.07
C TYR A 54 3.18 5.10 -4.64
N ALA A 55 2.57 6.27 -4.45
CA ALA A 55 3.25 7.43 -3.90
C ALA A 55 3.72 7.17 -2.47
N SER A 56 2.92 6.47 -1.64
CA SER A 56 3.29 6.10 -0.28
C SER A 56 4.44 5.08 -0.20
N LEU A 57 4.56 4.23 -1.21
CA LEU A 57 5.64 3.24 -1.32
C LEU A 57 6.96 3.83 -1.86
N GLY A 58 6.99 5.13 -2.19
CA GLY A 58 8.22 5.82 -2.57
C GLY A 58 8.77 5.43 -3.95
N VAL A 59 7.96 4.84 -4.84
CA VAL A 59 8.42 4.47 -6.21
C VAL A 59 8.60 5.70 -7.11
N CYS A 60 8.27 6.90 -6.63
CA CYS A 60 8.68 8.14 -7.27
C CYS A 60 10.13 8.48 -6.88
N ARG A 61 11.09 7.70 -7.42
CA ARG A 61 12.47 8.17 -7.54
C ARG A 61 12.49 9.23 -8.64
N THR A 62 12.97 10.41 -8.26
CA THR A 62 13.40 11.48 -9.17
C THR A 62 14.45 10.97 -10.14
#